data_AF-A0A067PZQ3-F1
#
_entry.id   AF-A0A067PZQ3-F1
#
_cell.length_a   1.000
_cell.length_b   1.000
_cell.length_c   1.000
_cell.angle_alpha   90.00
_cell.angle_beta   90.00
_cell.angle_gamma   90.00
#
_symmetry.space_group_name_H-M   'P 1'
#
loop_
_entity.id
_entity.type
_entity.pdbx_description
1 polymer ?
#
loop_
_entity_poly.entity_id
_entity_poly.type
_entity_poly.pdbx_seq_one_letter_code
_entity_poly.pdbx_strand_id
1 'polypeptide(L)'
;MRRKQAAWEREKQERLEREREEAERRRQQRLHDIRQLREAARAVLNATHASRTKDQFELHDRKWTAIKDNAVDVECIAFEHIPWPVLDVVVTTPAEITRARIEQFVFHPMRTGVDGKSRKERVRADLLKWHPDKFNSKVMGKTSEWERDMVTEAAGFVAKTLTQLLSEEVARERA
;
A
#
# COMPACT_ATOMS: atom_id res chain seq x y z
N MET A 1 -33.89 3.96 69.82
CA MET A 1 -33.18 5.01 69.05
C MET A 1 -31.93 4.48 68.35
N ARG A 2 -30.90 3.97 69.05
CA ARG A 2 -29.63 3.51 68.43
C ARG A 2 -29.74 2.42 67.35
N ARG A 3 -30.70 1.47 67.49
CA ARG A 3 -30.95 0.43 66.47
C ARG A 3 -31.50 0.97 65.13
N LYS A 4 -32.26 2.07 65.15
CA LYS A 4 -32.79 2.72 63.93
C LYS A 4 -31.69 3.47 63.17
N GLN A 5 -30.77 4.13 63.89
CA GLN A 5 -29.62 4.80 63.28
C GLN A 5 -28.65 3.80 62.62
N ALA A 6 -28.33 2.70 63.31
CA ALA A 6 -27.45 1.66 62.77
C ALA A 6 -28.03 0.98 61.52
N ALA A 7 -29.37 0.80 61.45
CA ALA A 7 -30.03 0.25 60.26
C ALA A 7 -29.98 1.23 59.07
N TRP A 8 -30.22 2.52 59.32
CA TRP A 8 -30.14 3.58 58.30
C TRP A 8 -28.72 3.77 57.75
N GLU A 9 -27.69 3.69 58.59
CA GLU A 9 -26.29 3.77 58.15
C GLU A 9 -25.89 2.58 57.28
N ARG A 10 -26.33 1.36 57.62
CA ARG A 10 -26.09 0.16 56.81
C ARG A 10 -26.77 0.25 55.45
N GLU A 11 -28.05 0.64 55.41
CA GLU A 11 -28.79 0.80 54.15
C GLU A 11 -28.16 1.88 53.24
N LYS A 12 -27.69 2.97 53.84
CA LYS A 12 -26.96 4.03 53.11
C LYS A 12 -25.63 3.53 52.56
N GLN A 13 -24.87 2.74 53.32
CA GLN A 13 -23.62 2.14 52.85
C GLN A 13 -23.84 1.14 51.72
N GLU A 14 -24.83 0.24 51.87
CA GLU A 14 -25.18 -0.72 50.81
C GLU A 14 -25.64 -0.02 49.53
N ARG A 15 -26.39 1.08 49.64
CA ARG A 15 -26.79 1.88 48.47
C ARG A 15 -25.58 2.51 47.76
N LEU A 16 -24.66 3.10 48.53
CA LEU A 16 -23.44 3.70 47.98
C LEU A 16 -22.53 2.64 47.33
N GLU A 17 -22.43 1.45 47.92
CA GLU A 17 -21.65 0.35 47.36
C GLU A 17 -22.25 -0.15 46.03
N ARG A 18 -23.57 -0.36 45.98
CA ARG A 18 -24.28 -0.72 44.72
C ARG A 18 -24.11 0.34 43.64
N GLU A 19 -24.23 1.62 43.99
CA GLU A 19 -24.01 2.73 43.05
C GLU A 19 -22.57 2.76 42.52
N ARG A 20 -21.57 2.50 43.38
CA ARG A 20 -20.16 2.40 42.97
C ARG A 20 -19.91 1.21 42.05
N GLU A 21 -20.45 0.05 42.38
CA GLU A 21 -20.33 -1.16 41.54
C GLU A 21 -21.01 -0.98 40.19
N GLU A 22 -22.19 -0.37 40.15
CA GLU A 22 -22.86 -0.02 38.88
C GLU A 22 -22.06 1.01 38.08
N ALA A 23 -21.51 2.05 38.73
CA ALA A 23 -20.70 3.05 38.07
C ALA A 23 -19.42 2.43 37.47
N GLU A 24 -18.77 1.53 38.20
CA GLU A 24 -17.56 0.82 37.74
C GLU A 24 -17.90 -0.15 36.59
N ARG A 25 -18.99 -0.93 36.70
CA ARG A 25 -19.47 -1.78 35.59
C ARG A 25 -19.77 -0.95 34.34
N ARG A 26 -20.48 0.18 34.48
CA ARG A 26 -20.74 1.11 33.36
C ARG A 26 -19.45 1.69 32.79
N ARG A 27 -18.47 1.99 33.62
CA ARG A 27 -17.15 2.49 33.18
C ARG A 27 -16.38 1.42 32.41
N GLN A 28 -16.32 0.20 32.91
CA GLN A 28 -15.67 -0.93 32.27
C GLN A 28 -16.33 -1.25 30.92
N GLN A 29 -17.67 -1.27 30.86
CA GLN A 29 -18.40 -1.46 29.61
C GLN A 29 -18.06 -0.37 28.59
N ARG A 30 -18.10 0.91 28.99
CA ARG A 30 -17.72 2.01 28.09
C ARG A 30 -16.29 1.89 27.56
N LEU A 31 -15.34 1.49 28.41
CA LEU A 31 -13.95 1.29 27.97
C LEU A 31 -13.83 0.13 26.99
N HIS A 32 -14.55 -0.97 27.23
CA HIS A 32 -14.61 -2.10 26.32
C HIS A 32 -15.22 -1.69 24.97
N ASP A 33 -16.35 -0.98 24.97
CA ASP A 33 -17.02 -0.50 23.77
C ASP A 33 -16.12 0.46 22.96
N ILE A 34 -15.44 1.41 23.63
CA ILE A 34 -14.49 2.31 22.98
C ILE A 34 -13.34 1.53 22.34
N ARG A 35 -12.83 0.50 23.02
CA ARG A 35 -11.76 -0.35 22.48
C ARG A 35 -12.25 -1.12 21.25
N GLN A 36 -13.42 -1.73 21.31
CA GLN A 36 -14.03 -2.46 20.20
C GLN A 36 -14.26 -1.54 18.99
N LEU A 37 -14.79 -0.34 19.20
CA LEU A 37 -14.98 0.66 18.13
C LEU A 37 -13.65 1.07 17.48
N ARG A 38 -12.58 1.26 18.27
CA ARG A 38 -11.25 1.58 17.75
C ARG A 38 -10.65 0.44 16.94
N GLU A 39 -10.78 -0.79 17.43
CA GLU A 39 -10.32 -1.99 16.72
C GLU A 39 -11.08 -2.18 15.39
N ALA A 40 -12.40 -2.03 15.41
CA ALA A 40 -13.24 -2.09 14.21
C ALA A 40 -12.88 -0.98 13.20
N ALA A 41 -12.73 0.27 13.66
CA ALA A 41 -12.33 1.39 12.79
C ALA A 41 -10.96 1.14 12.14
N ARG A 42 -9.98 0.62 12.90
CA ARG A 42 -8.68 0.24 12.37
C ARG A 42 -8.78 -0.90 11.35
N ALA A 43 -9.61 -1.91 11.60
CA ALA A 43 -9.83 -3.00 10.67
C ALA A 43 -10.43 -2.51 9.34
N VAL A 44 -11.42 -1.61 9.39
CA VAL A 44 -12.00 -0.99 8.19
C VAL A 44 -10.96 -0.20 7.42
N LEU A 45 -10.21 0.69 8.08
CA LEU A 45 -9.16 1.47 7.42
C LEU A 45 -8.10 0.59 6.75
N ASN A 46 -7.64 -0.46 7.45
CA ASN A 46 -6.68 -1.41 6.90
C ASN A 46 -7.25 -2.15 5.69
N ALA A 47 -8.50 -2.61 5.75
CA ALA A 47 -9.15 -3.30 4.64
C ALA A 47 -9.34 -2.38 3.42
N THR A 48 -9.73 -1.12 3.63
CA THR A 48 -9.84 -0.13 2.54
C THR A 48 -8.49 0.16 1.90
N HIS A 49 -7.44 0.35 2.70
CA HIS A 49 -6.08 0.54 2.19
C HIS A 49 -5.62 -0.68 1.39
N ALA A 50 -5.81 -1.88 1.96
CA ALA A 50 -5.50 -3.15 1.31
C ALA A 50 -6.19 -3.30 -0.06
N SER A 51 -7.48 -2.99 -0.15
CA SER A 51 -8.23 -3.01 -1.42
C SER A 51 -7.62 -2.04 -2.44
N ARG A 52 -7.40 -0.78 -2.05
CA ARG A 52 -6.83 0.24 -2.94
C ARG A 52 -5.46 -0.15 -3.47
N THR A 53 -4.59 -0.70 -2.61
CA THR A 53 -3.26 -1.15 -3.02
C THR A 53 -3.36 -2.30 -4.02
N LYS A 54 -4.30 -3.23 -3.83
CA LYS A 54 -4.55 -4.33 -4.78
C LYS A 54 -5.02 -3.78 -6.13
N ASP A 55 -5.98 -2.86 -6.12
CA ASP A 55 -6.53 -2.24 -7.33
C ASP A 55 -5.44 -1.51 -8.15
N GLN A 56 -4.46 -0.88 -7.47
CA GLN A 56 -3.32 -0.25 -8.13
C GLN A 56 -2.42 -1.26 -8.86
N PHE A 57 -2.14 -2.43 -8.27
CA PHE A 57 -1.37 -3.48 -8.94
C PHE A 57 -2.11 -4.03 -10.16
N GLU A 58 -3.41 -4.28 -10.02
CA GLU A 58 -4.24 -4.72 -11.14
C GLU A 58 -4.27 -3.69 -12.27
N LEU A 59 -4.40 -2.40 -11.93
CA LEU A 59 -4.36 -1.32 -12.92
C LEU A 59 -2.99 -1.22 -13.60
N HIS A 60 -1.90 -1.33 -12.84
CA HIS A 60 -0.54 -1.34 -13.38
C HIS A 60 -0.36 -2.47 -14.41
N ASP A 61 -0.80 -3.69 -14.08
CA ASP A 61 -0.67 -4.83 -14.99
C ASP A 61 -1.58 -4.69 -16.21
N ARG A 62 -2.82 -4.20 -16.05
CA ARG A 62 -3.72 -3.89 -17.19
C ARG A 62 -3.14 -2.85 -18.13
N LYS A 63 -2.55 -1.77 -17.60
CA LYS A 63 -1.86 -0.74 -18.40
C LYS A 63 -0.70 -1.35 -19.19
N TRP A 64 0.11 -2.21 -18.56
CA TRP A 64 1.20 -2.90 -19.26
C TRP A 64 0.70 -3.83 -20.37
N THR A 65 -0.39 -4.56 -20.14
CA THR A 65 -1.01 -5.40 -21.17
C THR A 65 -1.50 -4.56 -22.34
N ALA A 66 -2.24 -3.46 -22.08
CA ALA A 66 -2.72 -2.55 -23.11
C ALA A 66 -1.58 -1.96 -23.96
N ILE A 67 -0.47 -1.58 -23.33
CA ILE A 67 0.72 -1.06 -24.02
C ILE A 67 1.36 -2.14 -24.90
N LYS A 68 1.52 -3.37 -24.39
CA LYS A 68 2.24 -4.47 -25.06
C LYS A 68 1.50 -5.07 -26.24
N ASP A 69 0.20 -5.26 -26.08
CA ASP A 69 -0.65 -5.99 -27.01
C ASP A 69 -1.17 -5.10 -28.14
N ASN A 70 -0.85 -3.80 -28.12
CA ASN A 70 -1.49 -2.78 -28.96
C ASN A 70 -3.03 -2.88 -28.89
N ALA A 71 -3.56 -3.37 -27.77
CA ALA A 71 -4.99 -3.65 -27.61
C ALA A 71 -5.86 -2.37 -27.69
N VAL A 72 -5.21 -1.22 -27.53
CA VAL A 72 -5.78 0.10 -27.79
C VAL A 72 -4.86 0.78 -28.79
N ASP A 73 -5.42 1.35 -29.86
CA ASP A 73 -4.74 2.31 -30.73
C ASP A 73 -4.47 3.58 -29.93
N VAL A 74 -3.52 3.50 -29.00
CA VAL A 74 -3.05 4.65 -28.24
C VAL A 74 -2.09 5.39 -29.15
N GLU A 75 -2.62 6.37 -29.87
CA GLU A 75 -1.84 7.27 -30.73
C GLU A 75 -0.78 8.02 -29.91
N CYS A 76 -1.07 8.32 -28.63
CA CYS A 76 -0.17 9.01 -27.73
C CYS A 76 -0.36 8.58 -26.26
N ILE A 77 0.69 8.05 -25.63
CA ILE A 77 0.77 7.77 -24.20
C ILE A 77 1.43 8.96 -23.52
N ALA A 78 0.68 9.63 -22.65
CA ALA A 78 1.23 10.69 -21.81
C ALA A 78 2.09 10.12 -20.67
N PHE A 79 3.04 10.91 -20.16
CA PHE A 79 3.95 10.51 -19.08
C PHE A 79 3.22 9.94 -17.86
N GLU A 80 2.18 10.61 -17.38
CA GLU A 80 1.37 10.19 -16.22
C GLU A 80 0.57 8.89 -16.45
N HIS A 81 0.35 8.53 -17.71
CA HIS A 81 -0.37 7.31 -18.08
C HIS A 81 0.53 6.07 -18.09
N ILE A 82 1.85 6.25 -18.21
CA ILE A 82 2.82 5.16 -18.12
C ILE A 82 2.70 4.49 -16.74
N PRO A 83 2.66 3.14 -16.68
CA PRO A 83 2.53 2.40 -15.43
C PRO A 83 3.85 2.37 -14.64
N TRP A 84 4.30 3.53 -14.15
CA TRP A 84 5.48 3.65 -13.29
C TRP A 84 5.36 2.75 -12.05
N PRO A 85 6.45 2.12 -11.57
CA PRO A 85 6.41 1.20 -10.44
C PRO A 85 6.42 1.99 -9.12
N VAL A 86 5.37 2.77 -8.88
CA VAL A 86 5.16 3.63 -7.71
C VAL A 86 3.72 3.46 -7.23
N LEU A 87 3.51 3.39 -5.92
CA LEU A 87 2.19 3.26 -5.30
C LEU A 87 1.64 4.62 -4.84
N ASP A 88 0.31 4.68 -4.73
CA ASP A 88 -0.47 5.72 -4.06
C ASP A 88 -0.34 7.15 -4.62
N VAL A 89 0.33 7.33 -5.76
CA VAL A 89 0.55 8.63 -6.40
C VAL A 89 0.50 8.48 -7.92
N VAL A 90 -0.14 9.45 -8.59
CA VAL A 90 0.00 9.64 -10.04
C VAL A 90 1.31 10.39 -10.27
N VAL A 91 2.25 9.74 -10.94
CA VAL A 91 3.59 10.29 -11.19
C VAL A 91 3.51 11.29 -12.32
N THR A 92 3.70 12.57 -12.00
CA THR A 92 3.63 13.68 -12.98
C THR A 92 5.00 14.18 -13.41
N THR A 93 6.04 13.88 -12.62
CA THR A 93 7.42 14.28 -12.90
C THR A 93 8.41 13.13 -12.62
N PRO A 94 9.58 13.09 -13.30
CA PRO A 94 10.60 12.06 -13.04
C PRO A 94 11.11 12.05 -11.59
N ALA A 95 11.17 13.22 -10.94
CA ALA A 95 11.66 13.38 -9.57
C ALA A 95 10.82 12.62 -8.53
N GLU A 96 9.55 12.32 -8.84
CA GLU A 96 8.69 11.52 -7.98
C GLU A 96 9.05 10.03 -7.99
N ILE A 97 9.80 9.58 -8.99
CA ILE A 97 10.27 8.20 -9.11
C ILE A 97 11.57 8.08 -8.31
N THR A 98 11.46 7.56 -7.09
CA THR A 98 12.61 7.37 -6.21
C THR A 98 12.90 5.90 -6.01
N ARG A 99 14.15 5.57 -5.68
CA ARG A 99 14.55 4.20 -5.35
C ARG A 99 13.65 3.57 -4.28
N ALA A 100 13.36 4.32 -3.21
CA ALA A 100 12.52 3.84 -2.11
C ALA A 100 11.09 3.49 -2.57
N ARG A 101 10.51 4.29 -3.47
CA ARG A 101 9.18 4.01 -4.03
C ARG A 101 9.18 2.81 -4.97
N ILE A 102 10.23 2.65 -5.79
CA ILE A 102 10.41 1.47 -6.64
C ILE A 102 10.54 0.21 -5.77
N GLU A 103 11.34 0.25 -4.71
CA GLU A 103 11.49 -0.87 -3.78
C GLU A 103 10.19 -1.23 -3.08
N GLN A 104 9.47 -0.22 -2.59
CA GLN A 104 8.16 -0.39 -1.97
C GLN A 104 7.19 -1.08 -2.93
N PHE A 105 7.16 -0.68 -4.21
CA PHE A 105 6.32 -1.29 -5.22
C PHE A 105 6.74 -2.74 -5.53
N VAL A 106 8.03 -2.96 -5.83
CA VAL A 106 8.54 -4.26 -6.31
C VAL A 106 8.38 -5.33 -5.24
N PHE A 107 8.68 -4.99 -3.98
CA PHE A 107 8.66 -5.90 -2.85
C PHE A 107 7.38 -5.82 -2.01
N HIS A 108 6.36 -5.11 -2.47
CA HIS A 108 5.12 -4.97 -1.70
C HIS A 108 4.52 -6.35 -1.38
N PRO A 109 4.11 -6.61 -0.12
CA PRO A 109 3.57 -7.90 0.28
C PRO A 109 2.25 -8.24 -0.40
N MET A 110 1.47 -7.23 -0.78
CA MET A 110 0.17 -7.41 -1.45
C MET A 110 0.23 -7.46 -2.97
N ARG A 111 1.44 -7.51 -3.55
CA ARG A 111 1.59 -7.51 -5.00
C ARG A 111 1.13 -8.84 -5.58
N THR A 112 0.10 -8.80 -6.43
CA THR A 112 -0.45 -9.96 -7.11
C THR A 112 0.46 -10.45 -8.24
N GLY A 113 0.40 -11.74 -8.59
CA GLY A 113 1.14 -12.30 -9.74
C GLY A 113 2.63 -12.57 -9.48
N VAL A 114 3.07 -12.36 -8.24
CA VAL A 114 4.42 -12.69 -7.75
C VAL A 114 4.42 -13.58 -6.51
N ASP A 115 3.27 -14.21 -6.23
CA ASP A 115 3.13 -15.21 -5.18
C ASP A 115 4.08 -16.37 -5.43
N GLY A 116 4.80 -16.81 -4.38
CA GLY A 116 5.83 -17.85 -4.48
C GLY A 116 7.13 -17.44 -5.18
N LYS A 117 7.21 -16.26 -5.83
CA LYS A 117 8.45 -15.79 -6.46
C LYS A 117 9.43 -15.23 -5.43
N SER A 118 10.71 -15.60 -5.56
CA SER A 118 11.80 -15.03 -4.77
C SER A 118 11.94 -13.53 -5.02
N ARG A 119 12.58 -12.82 -4.08
CA ARG A 119 12.85 -11.37 -4.24
C ARG A 119 13.62 -11.09 -5.54
N LYS A 120 14.61 -11.91 -5.87
CA LYS A 120 15.36 -11.85 -7.14
C LYS A 120 14.45 -12.02 -8.36
N GLU A 121 13.52 -12.98 -8.32
CA GLU A 121 12.58 -13.25 -9.42
C GLU A 121 11.59 -12.10 -9.63
N ARG A 122 11.14 -11.47 -8.54
CA ARG A 122 10.29 -10.27 -8.58
C ARG A 122 10.99 -9.13 -9.33
N VAL A 123 12.24 -8.83 -8.96
CA VAL A 123 13.02 -7.77 -9.61
C VAL A 123 13.25 -8.10 -11.10
N ARG A 124 13.61 -9.36 -11.42
CA ARG A 124 13.82 -9.79 -12.81
C ARG A 124 12.56 -9.61 -13.66
N ALA A 125 11.38 -9.93 -13.12
CA ALA A 125 10.12 -9.79 -13.85
C ALA A 125 9.81 -8.33 -14.23
N ASP A 126 10.14 -7.36 -13.38
CA ASP A 126 9.99 -5.94 -13.72
C ASP A 126 11.10 -5.43 -14.63
N LEU A 127 12.33 -5.88 -14.43
CA LEU A 127 13.43 -5.52 -15.31
C LEU A 127 13.15 -5.89 -16.77
N LEU A 128 12.44 -7.00 -17.03
CA LEU A 128 12.01 -7.37 -18.39
C LEU A 128 11.03 -6.38 -19.03
N LYS A 129 10.26 -5.63 -18.23
CA LYS A 129 9.33 -4.58 -18.71
C LYS A 129 10.08 -3.27 -18.95
N TRP A 130 11.02 -2.95 -18.06
CA TRP A 130 11.74 -1.67 -18.02
C TRP A 130 13.09 -1.70 -18.76
N HIS A 131 13.51 -2.85 -19.29
CA HIS A 131 14.74 -2.93 -20.07
C HIS A 131 14.64 -2.00 -21.30
N PRO A 132 15.67 -1.17 -21.58
CA PRO A 132 15.62 -0.17 -22.64
C PRO A 132 15.14 -0.70 -23.99
N ASP A 133 15.61 -1.89 -24.41
CA ASP A 133 15.15 -2.55 -25.65
C ASP A 133 13.61 -2.75 -25.69
N LYS A 134 13.04 -3.31 -24.63
CA LYS A 134 11.60 -3.63 -24.56
C LYS A 134 10.76 -2.40 -24.31
N PHE A 135 11.24 -1.48 -23.48
CA PHE A 135 10.55 -0.24 -23.18
C PHE A 135 10.50 0.66 -24.42
N ASN A 136 11.63 0.88 -25.09
CA ASN A 136 11.71 1.76 -26.26
C ASN A 136 10.86 1.26 -27.42
N SER A 137 10.89 -0.05 -27.69
CA SER A 137 10.09 -0.65 -28.76
C SER A 137 8.58 -0.60 -28.54
N LYS A 138 8.11 -0.50 -27.28
CA LYS A 138 6.68 -0.56 -26.93
C LYS A 138 6.07 0.76 -26.49
N VAL A 139 6.86 1.64 -25.86
CA VAL A 139 6.37 2.88 -25.23
C VAL A 139 6.86 4.12 -25.96
N MET A 140 8.14 4.20 -26.30
CA MET A 140 8.73 5.44 -26.87
C MET A 140 8.14 5.80 -28.24
N GLY A 141 7.79 4.81 -29.06
CA GLY A 141 7.12 5.05 -30.34
C GLY A 141 5.70 5.63 -30.21
N LYS A 142 5.07 5.48 -29.04
CA LYS A 142 3.75 6.02 -28.71
C LYS A 142 3.81 7.21 -27.77
N THR A 143 4.99 7.65 -27.37
CA THR A 143 5.15 8.80 -26.47
C THR A 143 5.28 10.06 -27.30
N SER A 144 4.59 11.13 -26.88
CA SER A 144 4.71 12.40 -27.57
C SER A 144 6.14 12.94 -27.53
N GLU A 145 6.57 13.61 -28.60
CA GLU A 145 7.93 14.15 -28.73
C GLU A 145 8.32 15.07 -27.58
N TRP A 146 7.39 15.89 -27.08
CA TRP A 146 7.64 16.81 -25.97
C TRP A 146 7.84 16.13 -24.61
N GLU A 147 7.38 14.88 -24.44
CA GLU A 147 7.58 14.12 -23.20
C GLU A 147 8.68 13.06 -23.33
N ARG A 148 9.25 12.84 -24.52
CA ARG A 148 10.21 11.76 -24.75
C ARG A 148 11.44 11.83 -23.84
N ASP A 149 11.99 13.02 -23.64
CA ASP A 149 13.17 13.21 -22.79
C ASP A 149 12.83 12.87 -21.33
N MET A 150 11.70 13.37 -20.85
CA MET A 150 11.17 13.12 -19.51
C MET A 150 10.88 11.62 -19.27
N VAL A 151 10.26 10.95 -20.25
CA VAL A 151 9.99 9.50 -20.19
C VAL A 151 11.28 8.70 -20.23
N THR A 152 12.24 9.09 -21.06
CA THR A 152 13.54 8.41 -21.18
C THR A 152 14.34 8.52 -19.89
N GLU A 153 14.39 9.70 -19.28
CA GLU A 153 15.04 9.93 -17.98
C GLU A 153 14.44 9.02 -16.90
N ALA A 154 13.11 9.07 -16.76
CA ALA A 154 12.37 8.29 -15.79
C ALA A 154 12.54 6.77 -16.00
N ALA A 155 12.39 6.28 -17.23
CA ALA A 155 12.54 4.86 -17.56
C ALA A 155 13.98 4.37 -17.33
N GLY A 156 14.97 5.20 -17.70
CA GLY A 156 16.38 4.93 -17.44
C GLY A 156 16.68 4.82 -15.94
N PHE A 157 16.11 5.71 -15.14
CA PHE A 157 16.24 5.66 -13.68
C PHE A 157 15.61 4.38 -13.09
N VAL A 158 14.42 3.99 -13.54
CA VAL A 158 13.76 2.74 -13.12
C VAL A 158 14.61 1.53 -13.49
N ALA A 159 15.06 1.43 -14.74
CA ALA A 159 15.87 0.32 -15.23
C ALA A 159 17.18 0.18 -14.44
N LYS A 160 17.87 1.31 -14.19
CA LYS A 160 19.09 1.35 -13.38
C LYS A 160 18.83 0.88 -11.94
N THR A 161 17.77 1.37 -11.32
CA THR A 161 17.39 0.99 -9.94
C THR A 161 17.08 -0.51 -9.85
N LEU A 162 16.29 -1.04 -10.78
CA LEU A 162 15.97 -2.48 -10.83
C LEU A 162 17.23 -3.33 -11.05
N THR A 163 18.18 -2.85 -11.84
CA THR A 163 19.46 -3.54 -12.07
C THR A 163 20.29 -3.60 -10.78
N GLN A 164 20.38 -2.48 -10.05
CA GLN A 164 21.04 -2.44 -8.74
C GLN A 164 20.37 -3.38 -7.73
N LEU A 165 19.04 -3.37 -7.66
CA LEU A 165 18.28 -4.28 -6.81
C LEU A 165 18.51 -5.74 -7.17
N LEU A 166 18.59 -6.08 -8.44
CA LEU A 166 18.86 -7.45 -8.87
C LEU A 166 20.24 -7.90 -8.41
N SER A 167 21.26 -7.05 -8.55
CA SER A 167 22.61 -7.33 -8.07
C SER A 167 22.65 -7.53 -6.55
N GLU A 168 21.94 -6.70 -5.78
CA GLU A 168 21.83 -6.84 -4.32
C GLU A 168 21.13 -8.15 -3.92
N GLU A 169 20.01 -8.51 -4.54
CA GLU A 169 19.29 -9.75 -4.22
C GLU A 169 20.10 -11.00 -4.62
N VAL A 170 20.87 -10.94 -5.72
CA VAL A 170 21.81 -12.02 -6.09
C VAL A 170 22.93 -12.15 -5.06
N ALA A 171 23.44 -11.04 -4.53
CA ALA A 171 24.46 -11.09 -3.48
C ALA A 171 23.87 -11.65 -2.16
N ARG A 172 22.64 -11.26 -1.80
CA ARG A 172 21.94 -11.78 -0.60
C ARG A 172 21.70 -13.29 -0.67
N GLU A 173 21.33 -13.84 -1.82
CA GLU A 173 21.11 -15.28 -1.97
C GLU A 173 22.42 -16.12 -1.92
N ARG A 174 23.58 -15.48 -2.09
CA ARG A 174 24.90 -16.14 -2.06
C ARG A 174 25.59 -16.06 -0.70
N ALA A 175 25.10 -15.22 0.21
CA ALA A 175 25.62 -15.04 1.56
C ALA A 175 24.93 -16.02 2.53
#